data_AF-A0A3C0BPD2-F1
#
_entry.id   AF-A0A3C0BPD2-F1
#
_cell.length_a   1.000
_cell.length_b   1.000
_cell.length_c   1.000
_cell.angle_alpha   90.00
_cell.angle_beta   90.00
_cell.angle_gamma   90.00
#
_symmetry.space_group_name_H-M   'P 1'
#
loop_
_entity.id
_entity.type
_entity.pdbx_description
1 polymer ?
#
loop_
_entity_poly.entity_id
_entity_poly.type
_entity_poly.pdbx_seq_one_letter_code
_entity_poly.pdbx_strand_id
1 'polypeptide(L)' 'PDENKALKDVDLTINKGDFITVIGSNGAGKSTLYNVIAGTLQPTEGRILLDMDGTVRDITHDKEYRRAGYIG' A
#
# COMPACT_ATOMS: atom_id res chain seq x y z
N PRO A 1 -10.24 16.79 -17.08
CA PRO A 1 -10.21 17.32 -15.69
C PRO A 1 -9.05 16.66 -14.94
N ASP A 2 -8.03 17.45 -14.58
CA ASP A 2 -6.92 16.98 -13.74
C ASP A 2 -7.44 16.71 -12.33
N GLU A 3 -8.03 15.53 -12.16
CA GLU A 3 -8.29 14.96 -10.85
C GLU A 3 -6.92 14.77 -10.19
N ASN A 4 -6.67 15.47 -9.09
CA ASN A 4 -5.38 15.44 -8.40
C ASN A 4 -5.13 14.03 -7.85
N LYS A 5 -4.45 13.18 -8.62
CA LYS A 5 -4.15 11.79 -8.25
C LYS A 5 -3.17 11.79 -7.09
N ALA A 6 -3.63 11.37 -5.91
CA ALA A 6 -2.83 11.34 -4.69
C ALA A 6 -1.63 10.37 -4.77
N LEU A 7 -1.76 9.29 -5.54
CA LEU A 7 -0.70 8.35 -5.87
C LEU A 7 -0.68 8.16 -7.38
N LYS A 8 0.50 8.15 -7.98
CA LYS A 8 0.69 7.94 -9.42
C LYS A 8 1.93 7.10 -9.65
N ASP A 9 1.76 5.97 -10.33
CA ASP A 9 2.85 5.10 -10.80
C ASP A 9 3.86 4.76 -9.69
N VAL A 10 3.34 4.31 -8.52
CA VAL A 10 4.16 3.94 -7.37
C VAL A 10 4.46 2.44 -7.44
N ASP A 11 5.73 2.11 -7.69
CA ASP A 11 6.25 0.75 -7.58
C ASP A 11 7.15 0.65 -6.35
N LEU A 12 6.75 -0.18 -5.38
CA LEU A 12 7.45 -0.37 -4.11
C LEU A 12 7.50 -1.85 -3.76
N THR A 13 8.69 -2.32 -3.40
CA THR A 13 8.91 -3.66 -2.83
C THR A 13 9.49 -3.50 -1.43
N ILE A 14 8.87 -4.14 -0.45
CA ILE A 14 9.28 -4.12 0.95
C ILE A 14 9.58 -5.55 1.36
N ASN A 15 10.77 -5.79 1.88
CA ASN A 15 11.20 -7.10 2.35
C ASN A 15 11.04 -7.21 3.88
N LYS A 16 10.98 -8.45 4.35
CA LYS A 16 10.94 -8.74 5.78
C LYS A 16 12.19 -8.17 6.47
N GLY A 17 11.98 -7.34 7.49
CA GLY A 17 13.04 -6.68 8.25
C GLY A 17 13.43 -5.28 7.74
N ASP A 18 12.85 -4.82 6.62
CA ASP A 18 13.07 -3.46 6.16
C ASP A 18 12.47 -2.45 7.14
N PHE A 19 13.24 -1.39 7.43
CA PHE A 19 12.76 -0.22 8.14
C PHE A 19 12.63 0.94 7.15
N ILE A 20 11.41 1.29 6.77
CA ILE A 20 11.13 2.27 5.72
C ILE A 20 10.51 3.53 6.31
N THR A 21 11.02 4.68 5.90
CA THR A 21 10.42 5.99 6.18
C THR A 21 9.91 6.61 4.89
N VAL A 22 8.65 7.05 4.88
CA VAL A 22 8.05 7.77 3.75
C VAL A 22 8.03 9.27 4.05
N ILE A 23 8.73 10.06 3.24
CA ILE A 23 8.85 11.53 3.39
C ILE A 23 8.23 12.28 2.20
N GLY A 24 7.88 13.55 2.41
CA GLY A 24 7.27 14.41 1.38
C GLY A 24 6.46 15.56 1.99
N SER A 25 6.13 16.58 1.19
CA SER A 25 5.34 17.73 1.64
C SER A 25 3.91 17.37 2.05
N ASN A 26 3.21 18.30 2.71
CA ASN A 26 1.78 18.14 2.98
C ASN A 26 1.01 18.02 1.66
N GLY A 27 0.13 17.02 1.55
CA GLY A 27 -0.59 16.72 0.32
C GLY A 27 0.13 15.78 -0.65
N ALA A 28 1.38 15.39 -0.41
CA ALA A 28 2.14 14.50 -1.29
C ALA A 28 1.66 13.02 -1.32
N GLY A 29 0.50 12.70 -0.74
CA GLY A 29 -0.06 11.34 -0.80
C GLY A 29 0.46 10.34 0.23
N LYS A 30 1.31 10.74 1.19
CA LYS A 30 1.88 9.82 2.21
C LYS A 30 0.82 9.02 2.98
N SER A 31 -0.14 9.71 3.60
CA SER A 31 -1.22 9.05 4.35
C SER A 31 -2.10 8.21 3.42
N THR A 32 -2.28 8.63 2.16
CA THR A 32 -2.98 7.84 1.14
C THR A 32 -2.25 6.54 0.85
N LEU A 33 -0.92 6.57 0.68
CA LEU A 33 -0.08 5.37 0.50
C LEU A 33 -0.22 4.42 1.69
N TYR A 34 -0.08 4.93 2.91
CA TYR A 34 -0.26 4.14 4.13
C TYR A 34 -1.64 3.49 4.20
N ASN A 35 -2.71 4.24 3.93
CA ASN A 35 -4.08 3.72 3.95
C ASN A 35 -4.33 2.65 2.87
N VAL A 36 -3.71 2.80 1.70
CA VAL A 36 -3.77 1.83 0.61
C VAL A 36 -3.05 0.53 0.99
N ILE A 37 -1.87 0.62 1.61
CA ILE A 37 -1.14 -0.55 2.13
C ILE A 37 -1.91 -1.22 3.27
N ALA A 38 -2.45 -0.45 4.21
CA ALA A 38 -3.23 -0.94 5.34
C ALA A 38 -4.58 -1.55 4.93
N GLY A 39 -5.11 -1.22 3.74
CA GLY A 39 -6.40 -1.73 3.26
C GLY A 39 -7.61 -0.96 3.79
N THR A 40 -7.40 0.23 4.35
CA THR A 40 -8.46 1.18 4.73
C THR A 40 -8.95 2.00 3.53
N LEU A 41 -8.10 2.14 2.51
CA LEU A 41 -8.43 2.72 1.21
C LEU A 41 -8.08 1.72 0.10
N GLN A 42 -8.96 1.56 -0.90
CA GLN A 42 -8.64 0.74 -2.07
C GLN A 42 -7.96 1.59 -3.15
N PRO A 43 -6.93 1.08 -3.83
CA PRO A 43 -6.32 1.79 -4.93
C PRO A 43 -7.30 1.88 -6.12
N THR A 44 -7.27 2.99 -6.85
CA THR A 44 -8.06 3.14 -8.08
C THR A 44 -7.59 2.18 -9.17
N GLU A 45 -6.28 1.99 -9.26
CA GLU A 45 -5.60 1.13 -10.24
C GLU A 45 -4.36 0.49 -9.59
N GLY A 46 -3.86 -0.60 -10.17
CA GLY A 46 -2.71 -1.33 -9.66
C GLY A 46 -3.07 -2.44 -8.68
N ARG A 47 -2.05 -3.04 -8.05
CA ARG A 47 -2.19 -4.21 -7.17
C ARG A 47 -1.23 -4.15 -6.00
N ILE A 48 -1.64 -4.75 -4.89
CA ILE A 48 -0.78 -5.02 -3.74
C ILE A 48 -0.64 -6.53 -3.61
N LEU A 49 0.60 -6.99 -3.70
CA LEU A 49 0.97 -8.39 -3.58
C LEU A 49 1.72 -8.60 -2.27
N LEU A 50 1.41 -9.69 -1.59
CA LEU A 50 2.10 -10.10 -0.38
C LEU A 50 2.65 -11.51 -0.54
N ASP A 51 3.94 -11.66 -0.28
CA ASP A 51 4.58 -12.96 -0.17
C ASP A 51 4.36 -13.53 1.24
N MET A 52 3.76 -14.70 1.32
CA MET A 52 3.61 -15.50 2.52
C MET A 52 4.42 -16.78 2.37
N ASP A 53 5.67 -16.75 2.84
CA ASP A 53 6.59 -17.89 2.85
C ASP A 53 6.75 -18.57 1.48
N GLY A 54 6.94 -17.78 0.43
CA GLY A 54 7.12 -18.21 -0.97
C GLY A 54 5.81 -18.31 -1.76
N THR A 55 4.66 -18.04 -1.14
CA THR A 55 3.38 -17.96 -1.83
C THR A 55 2.93 -16.51 -1.98
N VAL A 56 2.94 -16.00 -3.20
CA VAL A 56 2.46 -14.65 -3.50
C VAL A 56 0.93 -14.63 -3.60
N ARG A 57 0.30 -13.74 -2.84
CA ARG A 57 -1.15 -13.51 -2.85
C ARG A 57 -1.46 -12.07 -3.21
N ASP A 58 -2.47 -11.89 -4.04
CA ASP A 58 -3.05 -10.57 -4.29
C ASP A 58 -3.99 -10.21 -3.14
N ILE A 59 -3.63 -9.17 -2.39
CA ILE A 59 -4.38 -8.68 -1.22
C ILE A 59 -5.07 -7.34 -1.51
N THR A 60 -5.10 -6.89 -2.78
CA THR A 60 -5.56 -5.56 -3.19
C THR A 60 -6.92 -5.18 -2.62
N HIS A 61 -7.83 -6.16 -2.49
CA HIS A 61 -9.19 -5.95 -2.01
C HIS A 61 -9.43 -6.43 -0.57
N ASP A 62 -8.41 -6.99 0.09
CA ASP A 62 -8.52 -7.36 1.50
C ASP A 62 -8.74 -6.13 2.37
N LYS A 63 -9.71 -6.25 3.27
CA LYS A 63 -10.03 -5.23 4.27
C LYS A 63 -8.92 -5.16 5.33
N GLU A 64 -8.78 -3.98 5.93
CA GLU A 64 -7.80 -3.69 6.99
C GLU A 64 -7.70 -4.79 8.06
N TYR A 65 -8.82 -5.26 8.61
CA TYR A 65 -8.80 -6.28 9.67
C TYR A 65 -8.18 -7.61 9.23
N ARG A 66 -8.21 -7.95 7.94
CA ARG A 66 -7.48 -9.12 7.42
C ARG A 66 -6.00 -8.79 7.33
N ARG A 67 -5.67 -7.62 6.78
CA ARG A 67 -4.29 -7.16 6.58
C ARG A 67 -3.50 -7.02 7.86
N ALA A 68 -4.14 -6.56 8.94
CA ALA A 68 -3.54 -6.51 10.27
C ALA A 68 -3.05 -7.88 10.76
N GLY A 69 -3.62 -8.99 10.28
CA GLY A 69 -3.18 -10.34 10.62
C GLY A 69 -1.85 -10.78 9.99
N TYR A 70 -1.31 -10.03 9.03
CA TYR A 70 -0.06 -10.37 8.34
C TYR A 70 0.90 -9.19 8.11
N ILE A 71 0.46 -7.94 8.25
CA ILE A 71 1.29 -6.72 8.11
C ILE A 71 1.50 -6.00 9.47
N GLY A 72 0.84 -6.47 10.53
CA GLY A 72 0.95 -5.95 11.90
C GLY A 72 2.10 -6.54 12.72
#